data_AF-A0A5N5F3Y7-F1
#
_entry.id   AF-A0A5N5F3Y7-F1
#
_cell.length_a   1.000
_cell.length_b   1.000
_cell.length_c   1.000
_cell.angle_alpha   90.00
_cell.angle_beta   90.00
_cell.angle_gamma   90.00
#
_symmetry.space_group_name_H-M   'P 1'
#
loop_
_entity.id
_entity.type
_entity.pdbx_description
1 polymer ?
#
loop_
_entity_poly.entity_id
_entity_poly.type
_entity_poly.pdbx_seq_one_letter_code
_entity_poly.pdbx_strand_id
1 'polypeptide(L)'
;MSFIKGDLLTRTRKLVKGLAKAEPKITLPEDVYIKKFFRKHPDSKHEDAIKISSFDPPPARIFVLRVLELKEQGVAEEEAMAVADMEYRMERKEKKKAYSCLKKVARLQGKRPPPNPYPSAIKEIQAEEKKYVRDRFYNPKIIQLVRQLQEDKAAEAQERFRAGGGSW
;
A
#
# COMPACT_ATOMS: atom_id res chain seq x y z
N MET A 1 -46.08 30.03 30.50
CA MET A 1 -44.72 29.47 30.57
C MET A 1 -44.26 29.15 29.16
N SER A 2 -43.43 30.02 28.58
CA SER A 2 -42.94 29.93 27.21
C SER A 2 -41.86 28.83 27.12
N PHE A 3 -42.18 27.74 26.42
CA PHE A 3 -41.19 26.72 26.08
C PHE A 3 -40.14 27.34 25.16
N ILE A 4 -38.90 27.32 25.63
CA ILE A 4 -37.68 27.80 24.96
C ILE A 4 -37.53 27.04 23.64
N LYS A 5 -38.08 27.59 22.55
CA LYS A 5 -37.72 27.25 21.16
C LYS A 5 -36.35 27.86 20.83
N GLY A 6 -35.36 27.52 21.65
CA GLY A 6 -33.94 27.76 21.40
C GLY A 6 -33.45 26.78 20.34
N ASP A 7 -33.88 27.02 19.11
CA ASP A 7 -33.03 26.96 17.92
C ASP A 7 -32.09 25.74 17.79
N LEU A 8 -32.69 24.59 17.40
CA LEU A 8 -31.95 23.42 16.89
C LEU A 8 -31.04 23.79 15.70
N LEU A 9 -31.37 24.86 14.98
CA LEU A 9 -30.64 25.37 13.80
C LEU A 9 -29.35 26.13 14.17
N THR A 10 -29.23 26.76 15.35
CA THR A 10 -27.93 27.30 15.83
C THR A 10 -27.01 26.24 16.40
N ARG A 11 -27.57 25.13 16.94
CA ARG A 11 -26.77 23.99 17.43
C ARG A 11 -26.09 23.23 16.27
N THR A 12 -26.76 23.10 15.12
CA THR A 12 -26.17 22.51 13.91
C THR A 12 -25.18 23.45 13.21
N ARG A 13 -25.38 24.78 13.24
CA ARG A 13 -24.40 25.75 12.71
C ARG A 13 -23.06 25.74 13.45
N LYS A 14 -23.04 25.44 14.76
CA LYS A 14 -21.78 25.25 15.52
C LYS A 14 -21.03 23.97 15.14
N LEU A 15 -21.73 22.95 14.64
CA LEU A 15 -21.10 21.69 14.20
C LEU A 15 -20.47 21.81 12.80
N VAL A 16 -21.05 22.64 11.91
CA VAL A 16 -20.55 22.84 10.53
C VAL A 16 -19.29 23.73 10.47
N LYS A 17 -19.04 24.57 11.48
CA LYS A 17 -17.84 25.42 11.62
C LYS A 17 -16.79 24.84 12.57
N GLY A 18 -16.47 23.55 12.45
CA GLY A 18 -15.24 22.97 13.00
C GLY A 18 -15.14 22.85 14.53
N LEU A 19 -16.22 23.04 15.28
CA LEU A 19 -16.27 22.85 16.75
C LEU A 19 -17.02 21.58 17.17
N ALA A 20 -17.25 20.65 16.23
CA ALA A 20 -17.60 19.28 16.59
C ALA A 20 -16.39 18.65 17.29
N LYS A 21 -16.57 18.16 18.53
CA LYS A 21 -15.53 17.35 19.19
C LYS A 21 -15.19 16.20 18.26
N ALA A 22 -13.97 16.17 17.74
CA ALA A 22 -13.49 15.07 16.92
C ALA A 22 -13.70 13.76 17.71
N GLU A 23 -14.27 12.76 17.05
CA GLU A 23 -14.43 11.45 17.66
C GLU A 23 -13.06 10.92 18.09
N PRO A 24 -12.96 10.27 19.28
CA PRO A 24 -11.69 9.75 19.75
C PRO A 24 -11.18 8.70 18.77
N LYS A 25 -9.94 8.88 18.30
CA LYS A 25 -9.30 7.91 17.42
C LYS A 25 -9.05 6.62 18.21
N ILE A 26 -9.67 5.53 17.77
CA ILE A 26 -9.40 4.20 18.31
C ILE A 26 -7.96 3.82 17.91
N THR A 27 -7.14 3.49 18.90
CA THR A 27 -5.78 3.00 18.72
C THR A 27 -5.65 1.64 19.36
N LEU A 28 -5.09 0.68 18.64
CA LEU A 28 -4.82 -0.66 19.15
C LEU A 28 -3.36 -0.74 19.63
N PRO A 29 -3.05 -1.61 20.63
CA PRO A 29 -1.67 -1.82 21.08
C PRO A 29 -0.75 -2.31 19.95
N GLU A 30 -1.33 -2.93 18.94
CA GLU A 30 -0.69 -3.49 17.75
C GLU A 30 -0.17 -2.43 16.78
N ASP A 31 -0.83 -1.28 16.72
CA ASP A 31 -0.59 -0.23 15.72
C ASP A 31 0.87 0.28 15.79
N VAL A 32 1.47 0.26 16.97
CA VAL A 32 2.86 0.66 17.20
C VAL A 32 3.81 -0.29 16.47
N TYR A 33 3.56 -1.59 16.59
CA TYR A 33 4.43 -2.63 16.04
C TYR A 33 4.22 -2.83 14.54
N ILE A 34 3.00 -2.62 14.03
CA ILE A 34 2.71 -2.61 12.58
C ILE A 34 3.58 -1.55 11.88
N LYS A 35 3.64 -0.34 12.44
CA LYS A 35 4.48 0.75 11.89
C LYS A 35 5.96 0.40 11.93
N LYS A 36 6.44 -0.21 13.03
CA LYS A 36 7.83 -0.67 13.16
C LYS A 36 8.16 -1.77 12.13
N PHE A 37 7.22 -2.69 11.89
CA PHE A 37 7.35 -3.76 10.90
C PHE A 37 7.51 -3.20 9.48
N PHE A 38 6.62 -2.33 9.03
CA PHE A 38 6.72 -1.75 7.67
C PHE A 38 7.93 -0.83 7.48
N ARG A 39 8.48 -0.27 8.57
CA ARG A 39 9.75 0.46 8.52
C ARG A 39 10.93 -0.49 8.29
N LYS A 40 10.92 -1.69 8.88
CA LYS A 40 11.95 -2.72 8.66
C LYS A 40 11.78 -3.43 7.32
N HIS A 41 10.55 -3.66 6.89
CA HIS A 41 10.18 -4.42 5.69
C HIS A 41 9.35 -3.56 4.73
N PRO A 42 9.98 -2.60 4.00
CA PRO A 42 9.27 -1.73 3.07
C PRO A 42 8.61 -2.53 1.94
N ASP A 43 9.22 -3.64 1.55
CA ASP A 43 8.67 -4.54 0.54
C ASP A 43 7.31 -5.09 0.94
N SER A 44 7.00 -5.23 2.23
CA SER A 44 5.71 -5.78 2.70
C SER A 44 4.58 -4.77 2.73
N LYS A 45 4.81 -3.48 2.41
CA LYS A 45 3.78 -2.42 2.50
C LYS A 45 2.55 -2.65 1.63
N HIS A 46 2.68 -3.40 0.55
CA HIS A 46 1.56 -3.80 -0.31
C HIS A 46 0.65 -4.84 0.34
N GLU A 47 1.16 -5.57 1.33
CA GLU A 47 0.37 -6.49 2.13
C GLU A 47 -0.27 -5.69 3.28
N ASP A 48 -1.48 -5.18 3.06
CA ASP A 48 -2.25 -4.43 4.07
C ASP A 48 -2.24 -5.14 5.43
N ALA A 49 -2.10 -4.37 6.52
CA ALA A 49 -2.08 -4.92 7.88
C ALA A 49 -3.44 -5.52 8.32
N ILE A 50 -4.53 -5.08 7.68
CA ILE A 50 -5.89 -5.56 7.91
C ILE A 50 -6.47 -5.92 6.54
N LYS A 51 -6.46 -7.21 6.21
CA LYS A 51 -7.15 -7.75 5.04
C LYS A 51 -8.49 -8.33 5.50
N ILE A 52 -9.57 -7.59 5.30
CA ILE A 52 -10.93 -7.98 5.74
C ILE A 52 -11.40 -9.26 5.05
N SER A 53 -10.90 -9.56 3.86
CA SER A 53 -11.33 -10.68 3.01
C SER A 53 -10.56 -11.99 3.24
N SER A 54 -9.47 -12.00 4.01
CA SER A 54 -8.66 -13.21 4.23
C SER A 54 -8.89 -13.80 5.63
N PHE A 55 -9.13 -15.11 5.68
CA PHE A 55 -9.16 -15.85 6.95
C PHE A 55 -7.78 -15.86 7.63
N ASP A 56 -6.72 -15.95 6.82
CA ASP A 56 -5.36 -15.92 7.31
C ASP A 56 -4.93 -14.47 7.62
N PRO A 57 -4.28 -14.24 8.79
CA PRO A 57 -3.79 -12.92 9.14
C PRO A 57 -2.65 -12.48 8.20
N PRO A 58 -2.58 -11.20 7.81
CA PRO A 58 -1.46 -10.67 7.04
C PRO A 58 -0.12 -10.84 7.77
N PRO A 59 1.04 -10.89 7.08
CA PRO A 59 2.32 -11.11 7.76
C PRO A 59 2.67 -10.05 8.79
N ALA A 60 2.29 -8.79 8.55
CA ALA A 60 2.44 -7.72 9.53
C ALA A 60 1.67 -8.04 10.83
N ARG A 61 0.47 -8.63 10.71
CA ARG A 61 -0.37 -9.01 11.84
C ARG A 61 0.22 -10.19 12.60
N ILE A 62 0.70 -11.21 11.90
CA ILE A 62 1.38 -12.38 12.50
C ILE A 62 2.59 -11.93 13.31
N PHE A 63 3.44 -11.09 12.72
CA PHE A 63 4.60 -10.52 13.40
C PHE A 63 4.21 -9.81 14.69
N VAL A 64 3.18 -8.98 14.64
CA VAL A 64 2.75 -8.17 15.79
C VAL A 64 2.14 -9.03 16.89
N LEU A 65 1.29 -10.00 16.54
CA LEU A 65 0.71 -10.95 17.49
C LEU A 65 1.82 -11.71 18.21
N ARG A 66 2.85 -12.13 17.48
CA ARG A 66 4.01 -12.80 18.06
C ARG A 66 4.78 -11.93 19.04
N VAL A 67 4.99 -10.66 18.71
CA VAL A 67 5.66 -9.70 19.60
C VAL A 67 4.84 -9.49 20.88
N LEU A 68 3.51 -9.37 20.77
CA LEU A 68 2.64 -9.20 21.91
C LEU A 68 2.61 -10.45 22.80
N GLU A 69 2.54 -11.64 22.21
CA GLU A 69 2.59 -12.92 22.93
C GLU A 69 3.89 -13.06 23.75
N LEU A 70 5.05 -12.77 23.16
CA LEU A 70 6.34 -12.81 23.85
C LEU A 70 6.42 -11.77 24.97
N LYS A 71 5.80 -10.60 24.77
CA LYS A 71 5.76 -9.53 25.76
C LYS A 71 4.85 -9.87 26.93
N GLU A 72 3.74 -10.58 26.69
CA GLU A 72 2.89 -11.17 27.74
C GLU A 72 3.64 -12.19 28.59
N GLN A 73 4.60 -12.91 27.99
CA GLN A 73 5.50 -13.84 28.70
C GLN A 73 6.62 -13.13 29.49
N GLY A 74 6.73 -11.80 29.40
CA GLY A 74 7.73 -11.00 30.12
C GLY A 74 9.05 -10.79 29.39
N VAL A 75 9.13 -11.13 28.09
CA VAL A 75 10.32 -10.88 27.27
C VAL A 75 10.47 -9.38 26.98
N ALA A 76 11.71 -8.90 26.92
CA ALA A 76 12.00 -7.52 26.53
C ALA A 76 11.50 -7.22 25.11
N GLU A 77 11.02 -6.01 24.88
CA GLU A 77 10.40 -5.64 23.59
C GLU A 77 11.35 -5.80 22.40
N GLU A 78 12.63 -5.47 22.58
CA GLU A 78 13.65 -5.57 21.53
C GLU A 78 13.93 -7.01 21.13
N GLU A 79 14.03 -7.89 22.13
CA GLU A 79 14.23 -9.33 21.95
C GLU A 79 13.01 -9.96 21.29
N ALA A 80 11.79 -9.62 21.76
CA ALA A 80 10.54 -10.09 21.17
C ALA A 80 10.43 -9.70 19.68
N MET A 81 10.78 -8.45 19.33
CA MET A 81 10.82 -8.00 17.94
C MET A 81 11.89 -8.71 17.11
N ALA A 82 13.03 -9.07 17.69
CA ALA A 82 14.09 -9.79 17.00
C ALA A 82 13.71 -11.24 16.69
N VAL A 83 13.08 -11.93 17.65
CA VAL A 83 12.56 -13.29 17.48
C VAL A 83 11.48 -13.31 16.40
N ALA A 84 10.50 -12.41 16.47
CA ALA A 84 9.45 -12.32 15.45
C ALA A 84 9.99 -12.00 14.05
N ASP A 85 11.05 -11.18 13.94
CA ASP A 85 11.67 -10.84 12.65
C ASP A 85 12.42 -12.04 12.06
N MET A 86 13.08 -12.82 12.92
CA MET A 86 13.74 -14.06 12.53
C MET A 86 12.72 -15.08 12.01
N GLU A 87 11.62 -15.30 12.74
CA GLU A 87 10.53 -16.19 12.34
C GLU A 87 9.93 -15.78 10.98
N TYR A 88 9.62 -14.49 10.80
CA TYR A 88 9.10 -13.94 9.54
C TYR A 88 10.06 -14.19 8.36
N ARG A 89 11.36 -13.95 8.54
CA ARG A 89 12.36 -14.16 7.48
C ARG A 89 12.52 -15.65 7.13
N MET A 90 12.44 -16.52 8.13
CA MET A 90 12.54 -17.97 7.94
C MET A 90 11.35 -18.50 7.16
N GLU A 91 10.12 -18.14 7.54
CA GLU A 91 8.90 -18.47 6.78
C GLU A 91 8.98 -17.96 5.34
N ARG A 92 9.45 -16.71 5.19
CA ARG A 92 10.03 -16.09 4.00
C ARG A 92 10.75 -17.04 3.06
N LYS A 93 11.86 -17.53 3.60
CA LYS A 93 12.86 -18.31 2.91
C LYS A 93 12.32 -19.70 2.56
N GLU A 94 11.58 -20.30 3.47
CA GLU A 94 11.00 -21.64 3.29
C GLU A 94 9.92 -21.66 2.22
N LYS A 95 8.99 -20.70 2.23
CA LYS A 95 7.97 -20.58 1.18
C LYS A 95 8.59 -20.31 -0.19
N LYS A 96 9.65 -19.50 -0.27
CA LYS A 96 10.41 -19.30 -1.52
C LYS A 96 11.07 -20.59 -2.00
N LYS A 97 11.68 -21.37 -1.10
CA LYS A 97 12.28 -22.68 -1.43
C LYS A 97 11.21 -23.66 -1.91
N ALA A 98 10.10 -23.79 -1.18
CA ALA A 98 8.97 -24.64 -1.56
C ALA A 98 8.42 -24.28 -2.94
N TYR A 99 8.18 -22.99 -3.20
CA TYR A 99 7.77 -22.51 -4.51
C TYR A 99 8.77 -22.85 -5.61
N SER A 100 10.07 -22.71 -5.35
CA SER A 100 11.11 -23.07 -6.32
C SER A 100 11.08 -24.56 -6.67
N CYS A 101 10.83 -25.43 -5.69
CA CYS A 101 10.67 -26.86 -5.88
C CYS A 101 9.40 -27.16 -6.69
N LEU A 102 8.25 -26.62 -6.29
CA LEU A 102 6.98 -26.79 -7.01
C LEU A 102 7.07 -26.31 -8.47
N LYS A 103 7.77 -25.20 -8.71
CA LYS A 103 8.01 -24.67 -10.05
C LYS A 103 8.84 -25.63 -10.91
N LYS A 104 9.86 -26.29 -10.34
CA LYS A 104 10.65 -27.31 -11.05
C LYS A 104 9.76 -28.52 -11.39
N VAL A 105 8.98 -29.01 -10.43
CA VAL A 105 8.06 -30.13 -10.65
C VAL A 105 7.03 -29.80 -11.73
N ALA A 106 6.39 -28.63 -11.68
CA ALA A 106 5.42 -28.21 -12.68
C ALA A 106 6.00 -28.17 -14.10
N ARG A 107 7.24 -27.67 -14.24
CA ARG A 107 7.96 -27.65 -15.52
C ARG A 107 8.23 -29.05 -16.05
N LEU A 108 8.69 -29.97 -15.19
CA LEU A 108 8.92 -31.37 -15.56
C LEU A 108 7.63 -32.06 -15.99
N GLN A 109 6.50 -31.70 -15.38
CA GLN A 109 5.17 -32.22 -15.74
C GLN A 109 4.55 -31.53 -16.97
N GLY A 110 5.21 -30.53 -17.56
CA GLY A 110 4.64 -29.72 -18.66
C GLY A 110 3.46 -28.83 -18.24
N LYS A 111 3.21 -28.66 -16.94
CA LYS A 111 2.12 -27.84 -16.40
C LYS A 111 2.59 -26.42 -16.12
N ARG A 112 1.64 -25.48 -16.07
CA ARG A 112 1.94 -24.11 -15.64
C ARG A 112 2.34 -24.12 -14.15
N PRO A 113 3.38 -23.36 -13.76
CA PRO A 113 3.79 -23.29 -12.37
C PRO A 113 2.70 -22.61 -11.51
N PRO A 114 2.61 -22.96 -10.22
CA PRO A 114 1.68 -22.29 -9.32
C PRO A 114 1.97 -20.78 -9.22
N PRO A 115 1.02 -19.98 -8.73
CA PRO A 115 1.27 -18.57 -8.42
C PRO A 115 2.43 -18.43 -7.42
N ASN A 116 3.21 -17.36 -7.57
CA ASN A 116 4.27 -17.05 -6.62
C ASN A 116 3.62 -16.69 -5.27
N PRO A 117 3.97 -17.37 -4.15
CA PRO A 117 3.39 -17.08 -2.84
C PRO A 117 3.58 -15.64 -2.40
N TYR A 118 4.63 -14.99 -2.91
CA TYR A 118 4.96 -13.63 -2.55
C TYR A 118 5.43 -12.85 -3.76
N PRO A 119 4.49 -12.31 -4.55
CA PRO A 119 4.82 -11.41 -5.63
C PRO A 119 5.46 -10.14 -5.05
N SER A 120 6.38 -9.55 -5.81
CA SER A 120 6.83 -8.19 -5.50
C SER A 120 5.78 -7.22 -6.01
N ALA A 121 5.48 -6.15 -5.28
CA ALA A 121 4.54 -5.11 -5.71
C ALA A 121 4.80 -4.63 -7.15
N ILE A 122 6.07 -4.45 -7.51
CA ILE A 122 6.48 -4.07 -8.88
C ILE A 122 5.98 -5.09 -9.93
N LYS A 123 5.99 -6.39 -9.61
CA LYS A 123 5.53 -7.43 -10.55
C LYS A 123 4.02 -7.49 -10.66
N GLU A 124 3.29 -7.12 -9.61
CA GLU A 124 1.82 -7.00 -9.67
C GLU A 124 1.45 -5.84 -10.58
N ILE A 125 2.04 -4.66 -10.34
CA ILE A 125 1.84 -3.48 -11.18
C ILE A 125 2.23 -3.79 -12.64
N GLN A 126 3.39 -4.39 -12.87
CA GLN A 126 3.81 -4.77 -14.22
C GLN A 126 2.86 -5.78 -14.86
N ALA A 127 2.31 -6.73 -14.11
CA ALA A 127 1.34 -7.69 -14.64
C ALA A 127 0.02 -7.00 -15.04
N GLU A 128 -0.45 -6.05 -14.23
CA GLU A 128 -1.61 -5.23 -14.52
C GLU A 128 -1.38 -4.33 -15.75
N GLU A 129 -0.20 -3.70 -15.86
CA GLU A 129 0.15 -2.82 -16.96
C GLU A 129 0.44 -3.57 -18.26
N LYS A 130 0.91 -4.83 -18.19
CA LYS A 130 1.29 -5.65 -19.35
C LYS A 130 0.20 -5.72 -20.41
N LYS A 131 -1.08 -5.73 -19.99
CA LYS A 131 -2.22 -5.75 -20.90
C LYS A 131 -2.31 -4.50 -21.80
N TYR A 132 -1.80 -3.37 -21.33
CA TYR A 132 -1.81 -2.09 -22.07
C TYR A 132 -0.50 -1.81 -22.81
N VAL A 133 0.57 -2.57 -22.56
CA VAL A 133 1.89 -2.32 -23.18
C VAL A 133 1.81 -2.35 -24.70
N ARG A 134 1.06 -3.30 -25.29
CA ARG A 134 0.90 -3.38 -26.74
C ARG A 134 0.18 -2.14 -27.28
N ASP A 135 -0.95 -1.77 -26.67
CA ASP A 135 -1.75 -0.65 -27.17
C ASP A 135 -0.99 0.68 -27.11
N ARG A 136 -0.11 0.88 -26.10
CA ARG A 136 0.74 2.09 -26.00
C ARG A 136 1.56 2.36 -27.28
N PHE A 137 2.01 1.31 -27.98
CA PHE A 137 2.87 1.46 -29.16
C PHE A 137 2.13 1.30 -30.49
N TYR A 138 1.01 0.57 -30.53
CA TYR A 138 0.36 0.18 -31.78
C TYR A 138 -1.04 0.78 -31.96
N ASN A 139 -1.64 1.36 -30.93
CA ASN A 139 -2.94 1.99 -31.05
C ASN A 139 -2.81 3.38 -31.72
N PRO A 140 -3.43 3.61 -32.89
CA PRO A 140 -3.29 4.87 -33.62
C PRO A 140 -3.81 6.08 -32.82
N LYS A 141 -4.86 5.89 -31.99
CA LYS A 141 -5.42 6.96 -31.16
C LYS A 141 -4.43 7.41 -30.08
N ILE A 142 -3.71 6.47 -29.48
CA ILE A 142 -2.70 6.77 -28.45
C ILE A 142 -1.51 7.49 -29.09
N ILE A 143 -1.07 7.06 -30.27
CA ILE A 143 0.02 7.72 -31.02
C ILE A 143 -0.35 9.17 -31.35
N GLN A 144 -1.59 9.41 -31.81
CA GLN A 144 -2.09 10.76 -32.10
C GLN A 144 -2.10 11.64 -30.84
N LEU A 145 -2.62 11.12 -29.72
CA LEU A 145 -2.61 11.80 -28.43
C LEU A 145 -1.18 12.17 -27.97
N VAL A 146 -0.22 11.26 -28.12
CA VAL A 146 1.18 11.51 -27.74
C VAL A 146 1.81 12.59 -28.61
N ARG A 147 1.53 12.62 -29.93
CA ARG A 147 2.00 13.70 -30.82
C ARG A 147 1.43 15.04 -30.41
N GLN A 148 0.12 15.11 -30.14
CA GLN A 148 -0.53 16.34 -29.70
C GLN A 148 0.08 16.85 -28.37
N LEU A 149 0.31 15.97 -27.40
CA LEU A 149 1.00 16.31 -26.15
C LEU A 149 2.43 16.84 -26.36
N GLN A 150 3.16 16.33 -27.37
CA GLN A 150 4.49 16.83 -27.71
C GLN A 150 4.43 18.22 -28.34
N GLU A 151 3.44 18.47 -29.21
CA GLU A 151 3.19 19.77 -29.83
C GLU A 151 2.81 20.82 -28.78
N ASP A 152 1.87 20.50 -27.88
CA ASP A 152 1.45 21.39 -26.80
C ASP A 152 2.63 21.74 -25.87
N LYS A 153 3.45 20.75 -25.51
CA LYS A 153 4.63 20.96 -24.67
C LYS A 153 5.71 21.79 -25.36
N ALA A 154 5.86 21.67 -26.68
CA ALA A 154 6.78 22.49 -27.47
C ALA A 154 6.27 23.94 -27.57
N ALA A 155 4.97 24.14 -27.75
CA ALA A 155 4.34 25.46 -27.74
C ALA A 155 4.51 26.15 -26.38
N GLU A 156 4.21 25.47 -25.26
CA GLU A 156 4.44 25.99 -23.91
C GLU A 156 5.92 26.36 -23.68
N ALA A 157 6.85 25.53 -24.14
CA ALA A 157 8.27 25.81 -24.01
C ALA A 157 8.67 27.06 -24.82
N GLN A 158 8.14 27.23 -26.03
CA GLN A 158 8.36 28.43 -26.86
C GLN A 158 7.75 29.67 -26.23
N GLU A 159 6.55 29.59 -25.66
CA GLU A 159 5.93 30.69 -24.93
C GLU A 159 6.73 31.09 -23.69
N ARG A 160 7.21 30.12 -22.90
CA ARG A 160 8.11 30.37 -21.77
C ARG A 160 9.42 31.01 -22.21
N PHE A 161 9.99 30.60 -23.34
CA PHE A 161 11.20 31.19 -23.91
C PHE A 161 10.95 32.62 -24.41
N ARG A 162 9.79 32.89 -25.02
CA ARG A 162 9.37 34.24 -25.43
C ARG A 162 9.12 35.16 -24.25
N ALA A 163 8.53 34.65 -23.17
CA ALA A 163 8.24 35.41 -21.96
C ALA A 163 9.49 35.69 -21.10
N GLY A 164 10.53 34.85 -21.18
CA GLY A 164 11.80 35.03 -20.48
C GLY A 164 12.84 35.91 -21.19
N GLY A 165 12.60 36.28 -22.45
CA GLY A 165 13.52 37.07 -23.29
C GLY A 165 13.34 38.60 -23.22
N GLY A 166 12.61 39.11 -22.23
CA GLY A 166 12.27 40.54 -22.11
C GLY A 166 12.60 41.12 -20.74
N SER A 167 13.87 41.20 -20.39
CA SER A 167 14.42 42.19 -19.43
C SER A 167 15.94 42.07 -19.37
N TRP A 168 16.63 42.87 -20.18
CA TRP A 168 17.93 43.50 -19.91
C TRP A 168 17.93 44.84 -20.61
#